data_AF-A0A956IHQ2-F1
#
_entry.id   AF-A0A956IHQ2-F1
#
_cell.length_a   1.000
_cell.length_b   1.000
_cell.length_c   1.000
_cell.angle_alpha   90.00
_cell.angle_beta   90.00
_cell.angle_gamma   90.00
#
_symmetry.space_group_name_H-M   'P 1'
#
loop_
_entity.id
_entity.type
_entity.pdbx_description
1 polymer ?
#
loop_
_entity_poly.entity_id
_entity_poly.type
_entity_poly.pdbx_seq_one_letter_code
_entity_poly.pdbx_strand_id
1 'polypeptide(L)'
;MGPLVIRAALASLVGLAACEAPTPPLLGPDTLTIPVVAVTTSTEVSDAAPLENEPGGGVVLAKPLRWRGALVHPLCVFALVGGETRSEVRFEECGKDAAAPTLQGESVHYDFPRDEGFMIRPAFVDYRVLASQGAHHLLSYLWNGGGTGYFSGLVIVDATDRGLAVHRYLHGGDRCNGGITETDVHGATITFGAHVTPADLMGLPAPVTSDAVRDLAQSAASCAATARFRYTLGDDDPELVAVDFDGPADLDADLGERQRCFNRLFDARRGPGRSSAEVAAFVADVTRSCP
;
A
#
# COMPACT_ATOMS: atom_id res chain seq x y z
N MET A 1 -16.41 -2.20 -37.42
CA MET A 1 -16.43 -1.41 -36.17
C MET A 1 -17.87 -1.31 -35.72
N GLY A 2 -18.22 -2.10 -34.70
CA GLY A 2 -19.53 -2.10 -34.06
C GLY A 2 -19.31 -2.44 -32.58
N PRO A 3 -20.12 -1.91 -31.65
CA PRO A 3 -19.86 -2.09 -30.23
C PRO A 3 -20.22 -3.52 -29.81
N LEU A 4 -19.27 -4.18 -29.14
CA LEU A 4 -19.47 -5.50 -28.55
C LEU A 4 -20.23 -5.32 -27.23
N VAL A 5 -21.50 -5.71 -27.23
CA VAL A 5 -22.38 -5.77 -26.05
C VAL A 5 -22.09 -7.07 -25.30
N ILE A 6 -21.49 -6.99 -24.11
CA ILE A 6 -21.32 -8.15 -23.23
C ILE A 6 -22.58 -8.30 -22.37
N ARG A 7 -23.32 -9.40 -22.60
CA ARG A 7 -24.43 -9.84 -21.75
C ARG A 7 -23.88 -10.61 -20.56
N ALA A 8 -24.15 -10.13 -19.35
CA ALA A 8 -23.95 -10.88 -18.12
C ALA A 8 -25.02 -11.99 -18.00
N ALA A 9 -24.57 -13.24 -17.82
CA ALA A 9 -25.44 -14.37 -17.52
C ALA A 9 -25.51 -14.58 -16.01
N LEU A 10 -26.74 -14.79 -15.53
CA LEU A 10 -27.13 -15.02 -14.15
C LEU A 10 -26.94 -16.49 -13.73
N ALA A 11 -26.72 -16.62 -12.41
CA ALA A 11 -27.11 -17.70 -11.51
C ALA A 11 -26.20 -18.94 -11.38
N SER A 12 -25.71 -19.14 -10.15
CA SER A 12 -26.02 -20.37 -9.42
C SER A 12 -26.01 -20.11 -7.91
N LEU A 13 -27.13 -20.47 -7.26
CA LEU A 13 -27.36 -20.43 -5.81
C LEU A 13 -26.58 -21.55 -5.13
N VAL A 14 -25.85 -21.22 -4.06
CA VAL A 14 -25.41 -22.17 -3.03
C VAL A 14 -25.82 -21.61 -1.67
N GLY A 15 -26.59 -22.40 -0.92
CA GLY A 15 -27.20 -22.02 0.34
C GLY A 15 -26.19 -21.84 1.47
N LEU A 16 -26.30 -20.71 2.17
CA LEU A 16 -25.64 -20.46 3.44
C LEU A 16 -26.58 -20.88 4.58
N ALA A 17 -26.13 -21.82 5.40
CA ALA A 17 -26.75 -22.14 6.68
C ALA A 17 -26.53 -20.97 7.65
N ALA A 18 -27.62 -20.50 8.26
CA ALA A 18 -27.60 -19.46 9.27
C ALA A 18 -27.01 -20.01 10.59
N CYS A 19 -25.95 -19.38 11.09
CA CYS A 19 -25.57 -19.49 12.50
C CYS A 19 -26.32 -18.39 13.26
N GLU A 20 -27.28 -18.76 14.10
CA GLU A 20 -27.89 -17.86 15.07
C GLU A 20 -26.87 -17.49 16.15
N ALA A 21 -26.54 -16.20 16.26
CA ALA A 21 -25.77 -15.66 17.36
C ALA A 21 -26.69 -15.40 18.58
N PRO A 22 -26.21 -15.60 19.81
CA PRO A 22 -27.00 -15.35 21.02
C PRO A 22 -27.24 -13.84 21.21
N THR A 23 -28.51 -13.50 21.49
CA THR A 23 -28.98 -12.15 21.80
C THR A 23 -28.36 -11.65 23.11
N PRO A 24 -27.66 -10.50 23.15
CA PRO A 24 -27.19 -9.91 24.39
C PRO A 24 -28.36 -9.34 25.21
N PRO A 25 -28.26 -9.30 26.55
CA PRO A 25 -29.31 -8.76 27.40
C PRO A 25 -29.47 -7.24 27.20
N LEU A 26 -30.72 -6.80 27.12
CA LEU A 26 -31.14 -5.41 27.13
C LEU A 26 -30.79 -4.79 28.50
N LEU A 27 -29.83 -3.86 28.52
CA LEU A 27 -29.60 -2.96 29.65
C LEU A 27 -30.59 -1.79 29.56
N GLY A 28 -31.28 -1.53 30.68
CA GLY A 28 -32.31 -0.52 30.81
C GLY A 28 -31.77 0.93 30.79
N PRO A 29 -32.67 1.92 30.70
CA PRO A 29 -32.30 3.32 30.56
C PRO A 29 -31.89 3.93 31.89
N ASP A 30 -30.59 4.03 32.15
CA ASP A 30 -30.07 4.89 33.22
C ASP A 30 -29.86 6.32 32.72
N THR A 31 -30.65 7.21 33.31
CA THR A 31 -30.70 8.64 33.05
C THR A 31 -29.46 9.32 33.64
N LEU A 32 -28.52 9.75 32.78
CA LEU A 32 -27.39 10.60 33.17
C LEU A 32 -27.69 12.06 32.81
N THR A 33 -27.91 12.88 33.84
CA THR A 33 -28.06 14.34 33.70
C THR A 33 -26.68 14.98 33.70
N ILE A 34 -26.26 15.53 32.56
CA ILE A 34 -25.00 16.28 32.43
C ILE A 34 -25.32 17.78 32.53
N PRO A 35 -24.64 18.57 33.39
CA PRO A 35 -24.81 20.01 33.41
C PRO A 35 -24.19 20.66 32.17
N VAL A 36 -25.00 21.48 31.49
CA VAL A 36 -24.58 22.32 30.35
C VAL A 36 -23.73 23.47 30.89
N VAL A 37 -22.43 23.46 30.58
CA VAL A 37 -21.55 24.62 30.76
C VAL A 37 -21.57 25.40 29.45
N ALA A 38 -22.04 26.64 29.51
CA ALA A 38 -22.02 27.57 28.39
C ALA A 38 -20.55 27.93 28.06
N VAL A 39 -20.09 27.54 26.88
CA VAL A 39 -18.80 27.96 26.31
C VAL A 39 -19.07 29.17 25.42
N THR A 40 -18.50 30.31 25.81
CA THR A 40 -18.53 31.56 25.05
C THR A 40 -17.65 31.47 23.80
N THR A 41 -18.12 32.19 22.80
CA THR A 41 -17.78 32.17 21.38
C THR A 41 -16.43 32.76 21.01
N SER A 42 -15.98 32.32 19.81
CA SER A 42 -15.26 33.09 18.80
C SER A 42 -13.80 33.41 19.11
N THR A 43 -12.92 32.57 18.58
CA THR A 43 -11.60 32.99 18.12
C THR A 43 -11.68 33.00 16.60
N GLU A 44 -11.46 34.16 15.99
CA GLU A 44 -11.32 34.29 14.54
C GLU A 44 -10.23 33.34 14.07
N VAL A 45 -10.62 32.35 13.25
CA VAL A 45 -9.69 31.51 12.53
C VAL A 45 -9.06 32.40 11.45
N SER A 46 -7.92 32.98 11.79
CA SER A 46 -6.98 33.57 10.83
C SER A 46 -6.81 32.61 9.67
N ASP A 47 -6.94 33.13 8.45
CA ASP A 47 -6.69 32.43 7.19
C ASP A 47 -5.43 31.58 7.32
N ALA A 48 -5.62 30.25 7.33
CA ALA A 48 -4.51 29.32 7.39
C ALA A 48 -3.67 29.56 6.14
N ALA A 49 -2.40 29.91 6.32
CA ALA A 49 -1.46 30.03 5.22
C ALA A 49 -1.53 28.76 4.36
N PRO A 50 -1.58 28.88 3.02
CA PRO A 50 -1.49 27.74 2.12
C PRO A 50 -0.30 26.87 2.52
N LEU A 51 -0.40 25.54 2.37
CA LEU A 51 0.73 24.63 2.58
C LEU A 51 1.96 25.21 1.86
N GLU A 52 3.02 25.51 2.62
CA GLU A 52 4.20 26.21 2.13
C GLU A 52 4.97 25.37 1.10
N ASN A 53 4.47 25.30 -0.14
CA ASN A 53 5.15 24.78 -1.32
C ASN A 53 4.87 25.77 -2.45
N GLU A 54 5.82 26.68 -2.69
CA GLU A 54 5.70 27.73 -3.70
C GLU A 54 5.45 27.14 -5.11
N PRO A 55 4.60 27.77 -5.94
CA PRO A 55 4.20 27.27 -7.27
C PRO A 55 5.29 27.33 -8.36
N GLY A 56 6.57 27.39 -8.00
CA GLY A 56 7.67 27.18 -8.94
C GLY A 56 7.82 25.69 -9.22
N GLY A 57 7.25 25.20 -10.33
CA GLY A 57 7.08 23.79 -10.72
C GLY A 57 8.33 22.91 -10.88
N GLY A 58 9.34 23.07 -10.05
CA GLY A 58 10.40 22.09 -9.84
C GLY A 58 9.97 21.07 -8.78
N VAL A 59 10.44 19.82 -8.95
CA VAL A 59 10.29 18.81 -7.90
C VAL A 59 11.29 19.09 -6.79
N VAL A 60 10.79 19.14 -5.56
CA VAL A 60 11.60 19.40 -4.36
C VAL A 60 11.58 18.16 -3.48
N LEU A 61 12.74 17.83 -2.89
CA LEU A 61 12.82 16.85 -1.81
C LEU A 61 11.93 17.31 -0.66
N ALA A 62 10.96 16.48 -0.33
CA ALA A 62 9.80 16.97 0.40
C ALA A 62 9.99 16.86 1.92
N LYS A 63 9.66 17.96 2.61
CA LYS A 63 9.49 17.95 4.06
C LYS A 63 8.23 17.15 4.42
N PRO A 64 8.12 16.66 5.67
CA PRO A 64 6.88 16.09 6.17
C PRO A 64 5.68 17.03 5.96
N LEU A 65 4.52 16.46 5.64
CA LEU A 65 3.28 17.23 5.52
C LEU A 65 2.94 17.88 6.86
N ARG A 66 2.53 19.15 6.81
CA ARG A 66 2.11 19.91 7.99
C ARG A 66 0.73 20.51 7.79
N TRP A 67 -0.07 20.53 8.84
CA TRP A 67 -1.36 21.21 8.87
C TRP A 67 -1.44 22.06 10.14
N ARG A 68 -1.72 23.37 9.97
CA ARG A 68 -1.73 24.36 11.07
C ARG A 68 -0.44 24.32 11.92
N GLY A 69 0.70 24.15 11.26
CA GLY A 69 2.02 24.07 11.89
C GLY A 69 2.37 22.72 12.52
N ALA A 70 1.40 21.83 12.75
CA ALA A 70 1.63 20.47 13.27
C ALA A 70 1.91 19.47 12.15
N LEU A 71 2.52 18.32 12.46
CA LEU A 71 2.67 17.22 11.50
C LEU A 71 1.29 16.66 11.13
N VAL A 72 1.05 16.37 9.86
CA VAL A 72 -0.13 15.60 9.45
C VAL A 72 -0.02 14.21 10.07
N HIS A 73 -1.07 13.79 10.78
CA HIS A 73 -1.10 12.54 11.52
C HIS A 73 -1.00 11.34 10.56
N PRO A 74 -0.16 10.31 10.81
CA PRO A 74 -0.05 9.11 9.97
C PRO A 74 -1.38 8.38 9.76
N LEU A 75 -2.29 8.48 10.74
CA LEU A 75 -3.66 7.97 10.61
C LEU A 75 -4.45 8.58 9.43
N CYS A 76 -4.11 9.79 8.94
CA CYS A 76 -4.67 10.28 7.68
C CYS A 76 -4.23 9.41 6.51
N VAL A 77 -2.93 9.14 6.40
CA VAL A 77 -2.40 8.29 5.32
C VAL A 77 -2.96 6.88 5.45
N PHE A 78 -3.04 6.35 6.67
CA PHE A 78 -3.64 5.03 6.94
C PHE A 78 -5.11 4.95 6.54
N ALA A 79 -5.90 6.00 6.72
CA ALA A 79 -7.30 6.01 6.28
C ALA A 79 -7.45 5.89 4.76
N LEU A 80 -6.43 6.34 4.00
CA LEU A 80 -6.40 6.21 2.55
C LEU A 80 -5.91 4.82 2.11
N VAL A 81 -4.82 4.33 2.71
CA VAL A 81 -4.10 3.13 2.21
C VAL A 81 -4.38 1.83 3.00
N GLY A 82 -5.07 1.93 4.13
CA GLY A 82 -5.43 0.80 5.00
C GLY A 82 -6.73 0.11 4.59
N GLY A 83 -7.22 -0.81 5.44
CA GLY A 83 -8.33 -1.72 5.11
C GLY A 83 -9.70 -1.09 4.83
N GLU A 84 -9.93 0.18 5.19
CA GLU A 84 -11.16 0.92 4.87
C GLU A 84 -11.07 1.72 3.54
N THR A 85 -9.90 1.71 2.87
CA THR A 85 -9.54 2.46 1.65
C THR A 85 -10.50 3.59 1.26
N ARG A 86 -10.32 4.77 1.86
CA ARG A 86 -11.06 5.98 1.46
C ARG A 86 -10.33 6.69 0.33
N SER A 87 -11.07 7.36 -0.55
CA SER A 87 -10.46 8.22 -1.58
C SER A 87 -10.05 9.59 -1.03
N GLU A 88 -10.59 10.00 0.12
CA GLU A 88 -10.30 11.29 0.76
C GLU A 88 -10.43 11.16 2.29
N VAL A 89 -9.65 11.97 3.01
CA VAL A 89 -9.72 12.12 4.46
C VAL A 89 -9.51 13.58 4.86
N ARG A 90 -10.28 14.04 5.84
CA ARG A 90 -10.13 15.40 6.42
C ARG A 90 -9.17 15.38 7.60
N PHE A 91 -8.32 16.40 7.71
CA PHE A 91 -7.34 16.49 8.79
C PHE A 91 -7.98 16.53 10.18
N GLU A 92 -9.18 17.12 10.31
CA GLU A 92 -9.91 17.15 11.60
C GLU A 92 -10.33 15.76 12.10
N GLU A 93 -10.42 14.77 11.21
CA GLU A 93 -10.87 13.41 11.54
C GLU A 93 -9.69 12.52 11.97
N CYS A 94 -8.48 12.85 11.52
CA CYS A 94 -7.31 12.02 11.78
C CYS A 94 -6.74 12.26 13.18
N GLY A 95 -6.45 11.17 13.89
CA GLY A 95 -5.77 11.28 15.19
C GLY A 95 -6.59 11.97 16.27
N LYS A 96 -7.91 12.09 16.08
CA LYS A 96 -8.81 12.47 17.16
C LYS A 96 -8.63 11.47 18.29
N ASP A 97 -8.29 11.98 19.47
CA ASP A 97 -8.02 11.19 20.69
C ASP A 97 -6.75 10.31 20.62
N ALA A 98 -5.92 10.45 19.58
CA ALA A 98 -4.64 9.76 19.45
C ALA A 98 -3.48 10.58 20.04
N ALA A 99 -2.39 9.91 20.39
CA ALA A 99 -1.14 10.58 20.73
C ALA A 99 -0.57 11.32 19.51
N ALA A 100 0.15 12.42 19.74
CA ALA A 100 0.80 13.14 18.66
C ALA A 100 1.84 12.24 17.95
N PRO A 101 1.98 12.34 16.62
CA PRO A 101 2.98 11.58 15.89
C PRO A 101 4.39 12.09 16.18
N THR A 102 5.38 11.24 15.91
CA THR A 102 6.80 11.56 16.09
C THR A 102 7.52 11.62 14.75
N LEU A 103 8.60 12.39 14.66
CA LEU A 103 9.47 12.40 13.49
C LEU A 103 10.66 11.47 13.73
N GLN A 104 10.80 10.43 12.92
CA GLN A 104 11.89 9.45 12.96
C GLN A 104 12.71 9.57 11.67
N GLY A 105 13.79 10.37 11.74
CA GLY A 105 14.53 10.77 10.54
C GLY A 105 13.65 11.62 9.61
N GLU A 106 13.33 11.08 8.44
CA GLU A 106 12.44 11.73 7.45
C GLU A 106 10.98 11.23 7.52
N SER A 107 10.71 10.20 8.32
CA SER A 107 9.41 9.55 8.40
C SER A 107 8.60 10.08 9.58
N VAL A 108 7.31 10.27 9.37
CA VAL A 108 6.35 10.59 10.44
C VAL A 108 5.72 9.28 10.91
N HIS A 109 5.94 8.99 12.19
CA HIS A 109 5.63 7.71 12.83
C HIS A 109 4.52 7.87 13.86
N TYR A 110 3.67 6.86 13.96
CA TYR A 110 2.67 6.72 15.01
C TYR A 110 2.56 5.25 15.47
N ASP A 111 2.80 5.03 16.76
CA ASP A 111 2.52 3.77 17.44
C ASP A 111 1.07 3.76 17.94
N PHE A 112 0.36 2.65 17.71
CA PHE A 112 -0.95 2.45 18.33
C PHE A 112 -0.78 2.10 19.81
N PRO A 113 -1.68 2.59 20.69
CA PRO A 113 -1.70 2.17 22.08
C PRO A 113 -1.76 0.64 22.19
N ARG A 114 -0.84 0.08 22.96
CA ARG A 114 -0.84 -1.34 23.29
C ARG A 114 -1.86 -1.57 24.41
N ASP A 115 -3.13 -1.61 24.04
CA ASP A 115 -4.16 -2.06 24.97
C ASP A 115 -4.00 -3.59 25.14
N GLU A 116 -3.76 -4.05 26.37
CA GLU A 116 -3.69 -5.47 26.69
C GLU A 116 -5.05 -6.12 26.40
N GLY A 117 -5.21 -6.74 25.22
CA GLY A 117 -6.44 -7.49 24.89
C GLY A 117 -6.77 -7.67 23.42
N PHE A 118 -6.21 -6.87 22.50
CA PHE A 118 -6.54 -6.97 21.07
C PHE A 118 -5.31 -7.32 20.22
N MET A 119 -5.18 -8.60 19.85
CA MET A 119 -4.09 -9.13 19.01
C MET A 119 -4.19 -8.72 17.52
N ILE A 120 -5.27 -8.04 17.11
CA ILE A 120 -5.57 -7.71 15.71
C ILE A 120 -5.76 -6.19 15.55
N ARG A 121 -4.79 -5.41 16.04
CA ARG A 121 -4.71 -3.98 15.74
C ARG A 121 -3.37 -3.69 15.09
N PRO A 122 -3.32 -2.71 14.18
CA PRO A 122 -2.05 -2.21 13.69
C PRO A 122 -1.13 -1.83 14.84
N ALA A 123 0.14 -2.22 14.79
CA ALA A 123 1.11 -1.81 15.80
C ALA A 123 1.59 -0.38 15.56
N PHE A 124 1.79 0.00 14.30
CA PHE A 124 2.25 1.32 13.90
C PHE A 124 1.84 1.67 12.47
N VAL A 125 1.89 2.95 12.14
CA VAL A 125 1.83 3.49 10.78
C VAL A 125 2.92 4.55 10.62
N ASP A 126 3.62 4.47 9.49
CA ASP A 126 4.63 5.39 9.02
C ASP A 126 4.26 5.96 7.65
N TYR A 127 4.64 7.21 7.43
CA TYR A 127 4.78 7.72 6.07
C TYR A 127 5.97 8.67 5.94
N ARG A 128 6.47 8.81 4.71
CA ARG A 128 7.49 9.78 4.31
C ARG A 128 7.09 10.39 2.99
N VAL A 129 7.26 11.71 2.86
CA VAL A 129 7.05 12.41 1.60
C VAL A 129 8.35 12.30 0.79
N LEU A 130 8.29 11.63 -0.37
CA LEU A 130 9.46 11.41 -1.22
C LEU A 130 9.70 12.58 -2.18
N ALA A 131 8.63 13.06 -2.79
CA ALA A 131 8.66 14.13 -3.78
C ALA A 131 7.36 14.94 -3.73
N SER A 132 7.41 16.19 -4.19
CA SER A 132 6.24 17.05 -4.29
C SER A 132 6.30 17.92 -5.55
N GLN A 133 5.14 18.11 -6.19
CA GLN A 133 4.96 18.99 -7.35
C GLN A 133 3.58 19.65 -7.27
N GLY A 134 3.55 20.93 -6.88
CA GLY A 134 2.29 21.62 -6.59
C GLY A 134 1.56 20.96 -5.42
N ALA A 135 0.30 20.59 -5.62
CA ALA A 135 -0.52 19.89 -4.62
C ALA A 135 -0.29 18.36 -4.59
N HIS A 136 0.45 17.81 -5.56
CA HIS A 136 0.71 16.38 -5.64
C HIS A 136 1.91 16.00 -4.78
N HIS A 137 1.71 15.06 -3.87
CA HIS A 137 2.74 14.54 -2.98
C HIS A 137 2.87 13.03 -3.17
N LEU A 138 4.05 12.58 -3.55
CA LEU A 138 4.38 11.15 -3.54
C LEU A 138 4.78 10.75 -2.13
N LEU A 139 3.99 9.87 -1.53
CA LEU A 139 4.23 9.31 -0.21
C LEU A 139 4.70 7.86 -0.32
N SER A 140 5.74 7.51 0.43
CA SER A 140 5.96 6.13 0.84
C SER A 140 5.29 5.90 2.19
N TYR A 141 4.59 4.79 2.35
CA TYR A 141 4.00 4.40 3.62
C TYR A 141 4.44 2.99 4.03
N LEU A 142 4.42 2.73 5.33
CA LEU A 142 4.61 1.42 5.93
C LEU A 142 3.65 1.31 7.12
N TRP A 143 2.94 0.20 7.24
CA TRP A 143 2.13 -0.05 8.42
C TRP A 143 2.08 -1.53 8.74
N ASN A 144 1.88 -1.84 10.02
CA ASN A 144 1.71 -3.21 10.47
C ASN A 144 0.22 -3.56 10.54
N GLY A 145 -0.18 -4.70 9.97
CA GLY A 145 -1.56 -5.19 9.94
C GLY A 145 -2.20 -5.59 11.28
N GLY A 146 -1.38 -5.69 12.32
CA GLY A 146 -1.56 -6.71 13.34
C GLY A 146 -0.96 -8.05 12.91
N GLY A 147 -0.65 -8.92 13.89
CA GLY A 147 0.03 -10.20 13.62
C GLY A 147 1.38 -10.02 12.91
N THR A 148 1.59 -10.77 11.81
CA THR A 148 2.84 -10.77 11.03
C THR A 148 2.77 -9.93 9.74
N GLY A 149 1.66 -9.25 9.46
CA GLY A 149 1.48 -8.49 8.22
C GLY A 149 2.21 -7.15 8.25
N TYR A 150 2.96 -6.85 7.19
CA TYR A 150 3.66 -5.57 7.02
C TYR A 150 3.42 -5.06 5.61
N PHE A 151 2.69 -3.96 5.53
CA PHE A 151 2.20 -3.40 4.28
C PHE A 151 2.98 -2.13 3.97
N SER A 152 3.62 -2.10 2.80
CA SER A 152 4.30 -0.90 2.32
C SER A 152 3.86 -0.55 0.91
N GLY A 153 3.95 0.72 0.56
CA GLY A 153 3.50 1.20 -0.74
C GLY A 153 3.89 2.63 -1.05
N LEU A 154 3.60 3.01 -2.28
CA LEU A 154 3.76 4.33 -2.85
C LEU A 154 2.40 4.84 -3.32
N VAL A 155 2.01 6.02 -2.82
CA VAL A 155 0.73 6.67 -3.17
C VAL A 155 0.99 8.14 -3.48
N ILE A 156 0.38 8.64 -4.55
CA ILE A 156 0.31 10.06 -4.84
C ILE A 156 -0.99 10.59 -4.23
N VAL A 157 -0.87 11.63 -3.40
CA VAL A 157 -2.01 12.31 -2.80
C VAL A 157 -2.03 13.77 -3.19
N ASP A 158 -3.24 14.32 -3.29
CA ASP A 158 -3.50 15.75 -3.35
C ASP A 158 -3.66 16.26 -1.92
N ALA A 159 -2.78 17.18 -1.49
CA ALA A 159 -2.91 17.83 -0.19
C ALA A 159 -3.56 19.21 -0.33
N THR A 160 -4.60 19.44 0.46
CA THR A 160 -5.31 20.74 0.54
C THR A 160 -5.17 21.34 1.94
N ASP A 161 -5.81 22.47 2.20
CA ASP A 161 -5.93 23.05 3.55
C ASP A 161 -6.83 22.22 4.49
N ARG A 162 -7.62 21.29 3.94
CA ARG A 162 -8.63 20.51 4.68
C ARG A 162 -8.29 19.04 4.84
N GLY A 163 -7.47 18.47 3.96
CA GLY A 163 -7.26 17.03 3.95
C GLY A 163 -6.33 16.52 2.87
N LEU A 164 -6.34 15.20 2.73
CA LEU A 164 -5.65 14.44 1.69
C LEU A 164 -6.68 13.71 0.82
N ALA A 165 -6.48 13.75 -0.49
CA ALA A 165 -7.20 12.89 -1.42
C ALA A 165 -6.23 11.99 -2.17
N VAL A 166 -6.59 10.73 -2.40
CA VAL A 166 -5.78 9.85 -3.26
C VAL A 166 -5.89 10.34 -4.69
N HIS A 167 -4.76 10.79 -5.22
CA HIS A 167 -4.63 11.03 -6.64
C HIS A 167 -4.45 9.69 -7.37
N ARG A 168 -3.54 8.85 -6.86
CA ARG A 168 -3.21 7.55 -7.46
C ARG A 168 -2.43 6.63 -6.54
N TYR A 169 -2.70 5.34 -6.60
CA TYR A 169 -1.81 4.29 -6.09
C TYR A 169 -0.77 3.92 -7.15
N LEU A 170 0.52 4.01 -6.82
CA LEU A 170 1.59 3.62 -7.75
C LEU A 170 1.94 2.14 -7.58
N HIS A 171 2.20 1.72 -6.35
CA HIS A 171 2.58 0.35 -6.04
C HIS A 171 2.41 0.06 -4.54
N GLY A 172 2.29 -1.20 -4.16
CA GLY A 172 2.30 -1.59 -2.74
C GLY A 172 1.76 -2.99 -2.51
N GLY A 173 1.93 -3.49 -1.29
CA GLY A 173 1.47 -4.81 -0.89
C GLY A 173 2.04 -5.28 0.45
N ASP A 174 1.92 -6.58 0.75
CA ASP A 174 2.39 -7.21 2.00
C ASP A 174 3.71 -7.95 1.76
N ARG A 175 4.80 -7.43 2.34
CA ARG A 175 6.13 -8.07 2.30
C ARG A 175 6.49 -8.58 0.90
N CYS A 176 6.49 -9.90 0.69
CA CYS A 176 6.88 -10.53 -0.57
C CYS A 176 5.91 -10.32 -1.74
N ASN A 177 4.67 -9.94 -1.44
CA ASN A 177 3.63 -9.70 -2.43
C ASN A 177 3.47 -8.19 -2.63
N GLY A 178 4.38 -7.58 -3.39
CA GLY A 178 4.33 -6.16 -3.77
C GLY A 178 4.85 -5.17 -2.73
N GLY A 179 5.41 -5.65 -1.61
CA GLY A 179 6.00 -4.77 -0.60
C GLY A 179 7.21 -4.00 -1.14
N ILE A 180 7.24 -2.70 -0.84
CA ILE A 180 8.30 -1.75 -1.22
C ILE A 180 9.51 -1.92 -0.31
N THR A 181 10.71 -1.87 -0.90
CA THR A 181 12.00 -2.00 -0.19
C THR A 181 12.85 -0.74 -0.32
N GLU A 182 13.52 -0.60 -1.45
CA GLU A 182 14.43 0.48 -1.78
C GLU A 182 13.61 1.64 -2.35
N THR A 183 13.87 2.87 -1.93
CA THR A 183 13.34 4.08 -2.57
C THR A 183 14.44 5.12 -2.64
N ASP A 184 14.67 5.67 -3.82
CA ASP A 184 15.63 6.72 -4.06
C ASP A 184 15.02 7.79 -4.97
N VAL A 185 15.36 9.05 -4.71
CA VAL A 185 14.73 10.20 -5.35
C VAL A 185 15.82 11.11 -5.92
N HIS A 186 15.71 11.36 -7.23
CA HIS A 186 16.61 12.24 -7.97
C HIS A 186 15.78 13.24 -8.78
N GLY A 187 15.52 14.40 -8.17
CA GLY A 187 14.63 15.40 -8.75
C GLY A 187 13.21 14.83 -8.89
N ALA A 188 12.68 14.82 -10.11
CA ALA A 188 11.34 14.30 -10.43
C ALA A 188 11.29 12.77 -10.58
N THR A 189 12.44 12.12 -10.65
CA THR A 189 12.53 10.68 -10.89
C THR A 189 12.73 9.94 -9.58
N ILE A 190 11.92 8.91 -9.38
CA ILE A 190 11.97 7.99 -8.26
C ILE A 190 12.36 6.62 -8.81
N THR A 191 13.32 5.98 -8.17
CA THR A 191 13.57 4.55 -8.36
C THR A 191 13.15 3.81 -7.10
N PHE A 192 12.47 2.69 -7.26
CA PHE A 192 12.06 1.88 -6.13
C PHE A 192 12.12 0.38 -6.42
N GLY A 193 12.33 -0.40 -5.37
CA GLY A 193 12.23 -1.86 -5.40
C GLY A 193 10.88 -2.31 -4.86
N ALA A 194 10.32 -3.36 -5.46
CA ALA A 194 9.19 -4.09 -4.93
C ALA A 194 9.48 -5.59 -4.95
N HIS A 195 9.14 -6.27 -3.86
CA HIS A 195 9.23 -7.73 -3.82
C HIS A 195 8.16 -8.35 -4.71
N VAL A 196 8.52 -9.44 -5.37
CA VAL A 196 7.62 -10.23 -6.20
C VAL A 196 7.64 -11.69 -5.76
N THR A 197 6.46 -12.30 -5.73
CA THR A 197 6.31 -13.74 -5.52
C THR A 197 6.58 -14.52 -6.81
N PRO A 198 6.74 -15.85 -6.78
CA PRO A 198 6.78 -16.67 -7.99
C PRO A 198 5.61 -16.42 -8.96
N ALA A 199 4.39 -16.29 -8.44
CA ALA A 199 3.22 -15.97 -9.25
C ALA A 199 3.31 -14.59 -9.89
N ASP A 200 3.71 -13.56 -9.14
CA ASP A 200 3.80 -12.18 -9.65
C ASP A 200 4.94 -12.05 -10.69
N LEU A 201 6.05 -12.77 -10.50
CA LEU A 201 7.17 -12.80 -11.46
C LEU A 201 6.72 -13.28 -12.85
N MET A 202 5.77 -14.22 -12.91
CA MET A 202 5.18 -14.67 -14.18
C MET A 202 4.38 -13.58 -14.89
N GLY A 203 3.79 -12.64 -14.14
CA GLY A 203 2.99 -11.54 -14.65
C GLY A 203 3.76 -10.27 -15.01
N LEU A 204 5.06 -10.17 -14.69
CA LEU A 204 5.85 -8.96 -14.96
C LEU A 204 5.96 -8.58 -16.45
N PRO A 205 6.22 -9.52 -17.39
CA PRO A 205 6.34 -9.16 -18.81
C PRO A 205 5.00 -8.83 -19.46
N ALA A 206 3.92 -9.47 -19.00
CA ALA A 206 2.57 -9.33 -19.51
C ALA A 206 1.56 -9.95 -18.53
N PRO A 207 0.29 -9.50 -18.53
CA PRO A 207 -0.76 -10.13 -17.74
C PRO A 207 -0.89 -11.63 -18.04
N VAL A 208 -0.95 -12.43 -16.98
CA VAL A 208 -1.12 -13.89 -17.05
C VAL A 208 -2.49 -14.31 -16.51
N THR A 209 -2.99 -15.46 -16.95
CA THR A 209 -4.24 -16.02 -16.43
C THR A 209 -4.02 -16.64 -15.06
N SER A 210 -5.09 -16.75 -14.26
CA SER A 210 -5.05 -17.44 -12.95
C SER A 210 -4.53 -18.87 -13.07
N ASP A 211 -4.88 -19.59 -14.15
CA ASP A 211 -4.42 -20.96 -14.39
C ASP A 211 -2.91 -21.06 -14.68
N ALA A 212 -2.29 -19.99 -15.20
CA ALA A 212 -0.84 -19.97 -15.43
C ALA A 212 -0.05 -19.92 -14.10
N VAL A 213 -0.65 -19.40 -13.03
CA VAL A 213 0.01 -19.14 -11.75
C VAL A 213 -0.59 -19.88 -10.56
N ARG A 214 -1.70 -20.62 -10.74
CA ARG A 214 -2.45 -21.27 -9.65
C ARG A 214 -1.59 -22.11 -8.71
N ASP A 215 -0.62 -22.82 -9.27
CA ASP A 215 0.23 -23.76 -8.53
C ASP A 215 1.64 -23.16 -8.30
N LEU A 216 1.73 -21.82 -8.28
CA LEU A 216 2.91 -21.08 -7.88
C LEU A 216 2.68 -20.34 -6.56
N ALA A 217 3.74 -20.19 -5.78
CA ALA A 217 3.67 -19.49 -4.51
C ALA A 217 3.29 -18.01 -4.72
N GLN A 218 2.32 -17.55 -3.93
CA GLN A 218 1.84 -16.17 -3.93
C GLN A 218 1.50 -15.74 -2.50
N SER A 219 2.47 -15.89 -1.59
CA SER A 219 2.29 -15.52 -0.19
C SER A 219 3.24 -14.38 0.20
N ALA A 220 2.89 -13.68 1.28
CA ALA A 220 3.72 -12.64 1.87
C ALA A 220 5.04 -13.14 2.48
N ALA A 221 5.29 -14.46 2.49
CA ALA A 221 6.56 -15.06 2.89
C ALA A 221 7.37 -15.64 1.70
N SER A 222 6.83 -15.62 0.48
CA SER A 222 7.38 -16.30 -0.69
C SER A 222 8.14 -15.33 -1.62
N CYS A 223 9.14 -14.62 -1.10
CA CYS A 223 9.90 -13.61 -1.86
C CYS A 223 10.77 -14.29 -2.91
N ALA A 224 10.40 -14.21 -4.19
CA ALA A 224 11.21 -14.76 -5.27
C ALA A 224 12.26 -13.77 -5.77
N ALA A 225 11.86 -12.52 -5.97
CA ALA A 225 12.73 -11.54 -6.58
C ALA A 225 12.42 -10.12 -6.08
N THR A 226 13.29 -9.20 -6.43
CA THR A 226 13.07 -7.76 -6.28
C THR A 226 12.98 -7.12 -7.67
N ALA A 227 11.79 -6.64 -8.04
CA ALA A 227 11.59 -5.86 -9.26
C ALA A 227 11.91 -4.38 -8.99
N ARG A 228 12.80 -3.81 -9.80
CA ARG A 228 13.20 -2.40 -9.72
C ARG A 228 12.48 -1.59 -10.78
N PHE A 229 11.82 -0.53 -10.32
CA PHE A 229 11.06 0.37 -11.16
C PHE A 229 11.67 1.77 -11.16
N ARG A 230 11.42 2.50 -12.25
CA ARG A 230 11.64 3.94 -12.37
C ARG A 230 10.30 4.61 -12.63
N TYR A 231 10.05 5.72 -11.95
CA TYR A 231 8.85 6.52 -12.12
C TYR A 231 9.22 7.99 -12.13
N THR A 232 8.78 8.76 -13.12
CA THR A 232 8.89 10.23 -13.08
C THR A 232 7.54 10.80 -12.68
N LEU A 233 7.54 11.77 -11.77
CA LEU A 233 6.30 12.41 -11.33
C LEU A 233 5.56 13.05 -12.51
N GLY A 234 4.33 12.60 -12.74
CA GLY A 234 3.52 12.97 -13.90
C GLY A 234 3.43 11.91 -15.00
N ASP A 235 4.24 10.84 -14.92
CA ASP A 235 4.13 9.69 -15.83
C ASP A 235 2.89 8.84 -15.52
N ASP A 236 2.43 8.12 -16.55
CA ASP A 236 1.27 7.25 -16.49
C ASP A 236 1.55 5.92 -15.82
N ASP A 237 2.76 5.38 -15.80
CA ASP A 237 3.06 4.10 -15.13
C ASP A 237 4.55 4.00 -14.77
N PRO A 238 4.93 3.29 -13.70
CA PRO A 238 6.32 2.94 -13.44
C PRO A 238 6.90 2.04 -14.55
N GLU A 239 8.11 2.36 -15.02
CA GLU A 239 8.90 1.57 -15.95
C GLU A 239 9.67 0.48 -15.20
N LEU A 240 9.54 -0.79 -15.59
CA LEU A 240 10.38 -1.87 -15.07
C LEU A 240 11.82 -1.73 -15.63
N VAL A 241 12.79 -1.52 -14.74
CA VAL A 241 14.20 -1.33 -15.09
C VAL A 241 14.99 -2.63 -15.05
N ALA A 242 14.81 -3.40 -13.98
CA ALA A 242 15.55 -4.64 -13.75
C ALA A 242 14.80 -5.54 -12.76
N VAL A 243 15.13 -6.82 -12.74
CA VAL A 243 14.67 -7.76 -11.72
C VAL A 243 15.87 -8.51 -11.15
N ASP A 244 15.99 -8.52 -9.83
CA ASP A 244 17.00 -9.30 -9.11
C ASP A 244 16.39 -10.61 -8.65
N PHE A 245 16.91 -11.74 -9.14
CA PHE A 245 16.47 -13.08 -8.73
C PHE A 245 17.22 -13.48 -7.46
N ASP A 246 16.83 -12.87 -6.35
CA ASP A 246 17.52 -12.89 -5.05
C ASP A 246 16.87 -13.81 -4.00
N GLY A 247 15.63 -14.24 -4.21
CA GLY A 247 14.89 -15.16 -3.34
C GLY A 247 15.55 -16.54 -3.16
N PRO A 248 15.16 -17.30 -2.13
CA PRO A 248 15.68 -18.64 -1.89
C PRO A 248 15.36 -19.60 -3.05
N ALA A 249 16.16 -20.66 -3.18
CA ALA A 249 16.02 -21.63 -4.27
C ALA A 249 14.80 -22.55 -4.13
N ASP A 250 14.28 -22.70 -2.91
CA ASP A 250 13.28 -23.69 -2.51
C ASP A 250 11.97 -23.04 -2.01
N LEU A 251 11.51 -22.00 -2.71
CA LEU A 251 10.25 -21.32 -2.43
C LEU A 251 9.07 -22.31 -2.46
N ASP A 252 8.52 -22.61 -1.29
CA ASP A 252 7.32 -23.40 -1.09
C ASP A 252 7.25 -24.68 -1.95
N ALA A 253 8.33 -25.48 -1.94
CA ALA A 253 8.47 -26.67 -2.80
C ALA A 253 7.34 -27.72 -2.67
N ASP A 254 6.54 -27.62 -1.61
CA ASP A 254 5.39 -28.49 -1.33
C ASP A 254 4.11 -28.11 -2.10
N LEU A 255 4.07 -26.95 -2.78
CA LEU A 255 2.87 -26.48 -3.49
C LEU A 255 2.53 -27.27 -4.76
N GLY A 256 3.46 -28.07 -5.30
CA GLY A 256 3.17 -28.94 -6.44
C GLY A 256 4.33 -29.12 -7.42
N GLU A 257 4.08 -29.86 -8.50
CA GLU A 257 5.09 -30.14 -9.54
C GLU A 257 5.51 -28.87 -10.29
N ARG A 258 4.56 -27.97 -10.56
CA ARG A 258 4.84 -26.70 -11.22
C ARG A 258 5.77 -25.81 -10.39
N GLN A 259 5.48 -25.60 -9.10
CA GLN A 259 6.37 -24.85 -8.19
C GLN A 259 7.77 -25.48 -8.13
N ARG A 260 7.89 -26.80 -8.01
CA ARG A 260 9.20 -27.48 -8.03
C ARG A 260 9.96 -27.26 -9.35
N CYS A 261 9.24 -27.30 -10.47
CA CYS A 261 9.82 -27.01 -11.77
C CYS A 261 10.28 -25.54 -11.89
N PHE A 262 9.45 -24.59 -11.44
CA PHE A 262 9.80 -23.17 -11.34
C PHE A 262 11.06 -22.99 -10.50
N ASN A 263 11.11 -23.54 -9.28
CA ASN A 263 12.26 -23.43 -8.37
C ASN A 263 13.56 -23.88 -9.03
N ARG A 264 13.55 -25.00 -9.75
CA ARG A 264 14.72 -25.50 -10.48
C ARG A 264 15.17 -24.54 -11.59
N LEU A 265 14.23 -23.99 -12.37
CA LEU A 265 14.55 -23.03 -13.44
C LEU A 265 14.99 -21.68 -12.89
N PHE A 266 14.42 -21.27 -11.75
CA PHE A 266 14.74 -20.05 -11.04
C PHE A 266 16.15 -20.12 -10.45
N ASP A 267 16.49 -21.19 -9.74
CA ASP A 267 17.81 -21.42 -9.14
C ASP A 267 18.95 -21.31 -10.18
N ALA A 268 18.75 -21.92 -11.35
CA ALA A 268 19.70 -21.86 -12.46
C ALA A 268 19.94 -20.44 -13.03
N ARG A 269 19.07 -19.47 -12.71
CA ARG A 269 19.09 -18.09 -13.24
C ARG A 269 19.19 -17.03 -12.16
N ARG A 270 19.45 -17.42 -10.91
CA ARG A 270 19.61 -16.47 -9.81
C ARG A 270 20.68 -15.42 -10.09
N GLY A 271 20.54 -14.30 -9.41
CA GLY A 271 21.44 -13.16 -9.52
C GLY A 271 20.73 -11.88 -9.94
N PRO A 272 21.43 -10.75 -9.83
CA PRO A 272 20.86 -9.42 -10.03
C PRO A 272 20.77 -9.04 -11.52
N GLY A 273 20.02 -7.98 -11.78
CA GLY A 273 20.13 -7.20 -13.01
C GLY A 273 19.50 -7.84 -14.25
N ARG A 274 18.50 -8.72 -14.09
CA ARG A 274 17.77 -9.29 -15.23
C ARG A 274 16.99 -8.20 -15.93
N SER A 275 17.27 -7.98 -17.19
CA SER A 275 16.51 -7.09 -18.06
C SER A 275 15.08 -7.62 -18.28
N SER A 276 14.16 -6.75 -18.68
CA SER A 276 12.78 -7.15 -18.99
C SER A 276 12.71 -8.25 -20.07
N ALA A 277 13.65 -8.28 -21.03
CA ALA A 277 13.75 -9.33 -22.03
C ALA A 277 14.19 -10.69 -21.45
N GLU A 278 15.15 -10.70 -20.52
CA GLU A 278 15.56 -11.91 -19.81
C GLU A 278 14.46 -12.45 -18.90
N VAL A 279 13.70 -11.57 -18.24
CA VAL A 279 12.54 -11.96 -17.44
C VAL A 279 11.47 -12.58 -18.34
N ALA A 280 11.17 -11.97 -19.49
CA ALA A 280 10.23 -12.53 -20.47
C ALA A 280 10.67 -13.92 -20.97
N ALA A 281 11.97 -14.10 -21.24
CA ALA A 281 12.51 -15.40 -21.63
C ALA A 281 12.39 -16.45 -20.51
N PHE A 282 12.64 -16.07 -19.26
CA PHE A 282 12.43 -16.94 -18.10
C PHE A 282 10.97 -17.38 -17.97
N VAL A 283 10.03 -16.43 -18.06
CA VAL A 283 8.58 -16.72 -17.98
C VAL A 283 8.14 -17.65 -19.11
N ALA A 284 8.62 -17.43 -20.34
CA ALA A 284 8.35 -18.32 -21.47
C ALA A 284 8.89 -19.74 -21.22
N ASP A 285 10.09 -19.87 -20.63
CA ASP A 285 10.67 -21.16 -20.30
C ASP A 285 9.91 -21.91 -19.22
N VAL A 286 9.46 -21.21 -18.16
CA VAL A 286 8.60 -21.80 -17.13
C VAL A 286 7.29 -22.25 -17.75
N THR A 287 6.63 -21.41 -18.54
CA THR A 287 5.35 -21.71 -19.19
C THR A 287 5.43 -22.94 -20.10
N ARG A 288 6.55 -23.10 -20.81
CA ARG A 288 6.78 -24.25 -21.70
C ARG A 288 7.17 -25.52 -20.96
N SER A 289 7.94 -25.41 -19.87
CA SER A 289 8.62 -26.55 -19.25
C SER A 289 7.97 -27.04 -17.96
N CYS A 290 7.08 -26.23 -17.35
CA CYS A 290 6.43 -26.48 -16.08
C CYS A 290 4.91 -26.53 -16.28
N PRO A 291 4.37 -27.68 -16.73
CA PRO A 291 2.93 -27.85 -16.95
C PRO A 291 2.11 -27.78 -15.66
#